data_AF-A0A8T5BKR6-F1
#
_entry.id   AF-A0A8T5BKR6-F1
#
_cell.length_a   1.000
_cell.length_b   1.000
_cell.length_c   1.000
_cell.angle_alpha   90.00
_cell.angle_beta   90.00
_cell.angle_gamma   90.00
#
_symmetry.space_group_name_H-M   'P 1'
#
loop_
_entity.id
_entity.type
_entity.pdbx_description
1 polymer ?
#
loop_
_entity_poly.entity_id
_entity_poly.type
_entity_poly.pdbx_seq_one_letter_code
_entity_poly.pdbx_strand_id
1 'polypeptide(L)'
;MISYLDRFVGSQHVKSPLDVMRLFHGLTVGQQHHLNRALRALLNYHEALGMEKSWLDTLRRAIPKDKIGIDLHVPESEDVVQSLRVISGAPLKYRALWNLCLDGGIWLVDAIGILEGFSEHRLMPVNDFCRYEVGAFRKSKQAYYAYFMPSTLAMIQEAAGVKIEERRASS
;
A
#
# COMPACT_ATOMS: atom_id res chain seq x y z
N MET A 1 7.09 1.80 -10.50
CA MET A 1 6.57 2.39 -11.75
C MET A 1 7.56 2.16 -12.89
N ILE A 2 8.84 2.51 -12.72
CA ILE A 2 9.91 2.23 -13.70
C ILE A 2 10.07 0.73 -13.97
N SER A 3 10.11 -0.10 -12.92
CA SER A 3 10.24 -1.57 -13.06
C SER A 3 9.17 -2.24 -13.92
N TYR A 4 7.96 -1.67 -14.00
CA TYR A 4 6.88 -2.19 -14.85
C TYR A 4 7.10 -1.80 -16.32
N LEU A 5 7.65 -0.61 -16.58
CA LEU A 5 8.06 -0.23 -17.93
C LEU A 5 9.21 -1.14 -18.38
N ASP A 6 10.23 -1.36 -17.56
CA ASP A 6 11.35 -2.24 -17.91
C ASP A 6 10.89 -3.67 -18.21
N ARG A 7 9.95 -4.19 -17.41
CA ARG A 7 9.45 -5.56 -17.54
C ARG A 7 8.57 -5.78 -18.76
N PHE A 8 7.66 -4.85 -19.05
CA PHE A 8 6.62 -5.06 -20.08
C PHE A 8 6.85 -4.26 -21.35
N VAL A 9 7.45 -3.07 -21.25
CA VAL A 9 7.83 -2.25 -22.40
C VAL A 9 9.25 -2.61 -22.83
N GLY A 10 10.21 -2.64 -21.89
CA GLY A 10 11.59 -3.07 -22.14
C GLY A 10 12.20 -2.40 -23.37
N SER A 11 12.64 -3.22 -24.33
CA SER A 11 13.19 -2.78 -25.63
C SER A 11 12.13 -2.60 -26.74
N GLN A 12 10.85 -2.83 -26.45
CA GLN A 12 9.78 -2.66 -27.42
C GLN A 12 9.54 -1.17 -27.68
N HIS A 13 9.54 -0.81 -28.96
CA HIS A 13 9.25 0.56 -29.38
C HIS A 13 7.75 0.72 -29.57
N VAL A 14 7.10 1.49 -28.71
CA VAL A 14 5.67 1.82 -28.84
C VAL A 14 5.52 2.85 -29.96
N LYS A 15 5.18 2.37 -31.17
CA LYS A 15 5.05 3.21 -32.36
C LYS A 15 3.60 3.41 -32.78
N SER A 16 2.66 2.67 -32.19
CA SER A 16 1.26 2.74 -32.57
C SER A 16 0.32 2.37 -31.42
N PRO A 17 -0.98 2.75 -31.51
CA PRO A 17 -2.02 2.28 -30.61
C PRO A 17 -2.10 0.75 -30.51
N LEU A 18 -1.80 0.02 -31.60
CA LEU A 18 -1.82 -1.45 -31.60
C LEU A 18 -0.70 -2.03 -30.73
N ASP A 19 0.47 -1.40 -30.72
CA ASP A 19 1.57 -1.81 -29.85
C ASP A 19 1.17 -1.65 -28.38
N VAL A 20 0.46 -0.55 -28.06
CA VAL A 20 -0.11 -0.36 -26.72
C VAL A 20 -1.04 -1.52 -26.38
N MET A 21 -2.00 -1.87 -27.24
CA MET A 21 -2.93 -2.99 -26.95
C MET A 21 -2.20 -4.32 -26.74
N ARG A 22 -1.12 -4.58 -27.48
CA ARG A 22 -0.29 -5.78 -27.32
C ARG A 22 0.42 -5.83 -25.97
N LEU A 23 0.89 -4.70 -25.44
CA LEU A 23 1.53 -4.65 -24.13
C LEU A 23 0.59 -5.10 -23.00
N PHE A 24 -0.72 -4.88 -23.14
CA PHE A 24 -1.71 -5.26 -22.13
C PHE A 24 -2.32 -6.65 -22.36
N HIS A 25 -2.04 -7.28 -23.50
CA HIS A 25 -2.61 -8.57 -23.83
C HIS A 25 -2.09 -9.67 -22.90
N GLY A 26 -3.00 -10.47 -22.34
CA GLY A 26 -2.67 -11.58 -21.44
C GLY A 26 -2.24 -11.19 -20.02
N LEU A 27 -2.22 -9.89 -19.68
CA LEU A 27 -1.87 -9.43 -18.34
C LEU A 27 -3.03 -9.64 -17.34
N THR A 28 -2.71 -9.93 -16.08
CA THR A 28 -3.69 -9.98 -14.99
C THR A 28 -4.25 -8.59 -14.69
N VAL A 29 -5.39 -8.49 -13.99
CA VAL A 29 -6.00 -7.20 -13.60
C VAL A 29 -5.00 -6.30 -12.86
N GLY A 30 -4.25 -6.86 -11.91
CA GLY A 30 -3.22 -6.12 -11.17
C GLY A 30 -2.06 -5.66 -12.05
N GLN A 31 -1.58 -6.51 -12.97
CA GLN A 31 -0.51 -6.15 -13.89
C GLN A 31 -0.96 -5.04 -14.87
N GLN A 32 -2.17 -5.15 -15.41
CA GLN A 32 -2.76 -4.12 -16.26
C GLN A 32 -2.85 -2.78 -15.51
N HIS A 33 -3.34 -2.80 -14.26
CA HIS A 33 -3.44 -1.60 -13.43
C HIS A 33 -2.10 -0.88 -13.24
N HIS A 34 -1.05 -1.63 -12.91
CA HIS A 34 0.28 -1.06 -12.70
C HIS A 34 0.92 -0.57 -14.01
N LEU A 35 0.79 -1.33 -15.10
CA LEU A 35 1.30 -0.93 -16.41
C LEU A 35 0.57 0.30 -16.96
N ASN A 36 -0.75 0.41 -16.74
CA ASN A 36 -1.57 1.56 -17.12
C ASN A 36 -1.01 2.85 -16.52
N ARG A 37 -0.82 2.86 -15.19
CA ARG A 37 -0.24 4.01 -14.47
C ARG A 37 1.16 4.35 -14.96
N ALA A 38 2.00 3.33 -15.17
CA ALA A 38 3.38 3.54 -15.60
C ALA A 38 3.47 4.10 -17.02
N LEU A 39 2.71 3.55 -17.97
CA LEU A 39 2.69 4.00 -19.36
C LEU A 39 2.09 5.40 -19.47
N ARG A 40 1.02 5.72 -18.74
CA ARG A 40 0.47 7.08 -18.69
C ARG A 40 1.49 8.10 -18.16
N ALA A 41 2.24 7.74 -17.11
CA ALA A 41 3.28 8.61 -16.57
C ALA A 41 4.40 8.86 -17.60
N LEU A 42 4.81 7.82 -18.35
CA LEU A 42 5.80 7.95 -19.43
C LEU A 42 5.31 8.87 -20.56
N LEU A 43 4.07 8.71 -21.00
CA LEU A 43 3.49 9.58 -22.05
C LEU A 43 3.38 11.04 -21.57
N ASN A 44 3.01 11.26 -20.31
CA ASN A 44 2.98 12.60 -19.73
C ASN A 44 4.38 13.23 -19.64
N TYR A 45 5.41 12.42 -19.34
CA TYR A 45 6.80 12.88 -19.39
C TYR A 45 7.21 13.30 -20.80
N HIS A 46 6.89 12.51 -21.82
CA HIS A 46 7.18 12.88 -23.21
C HIS A 46 6.40 14.13 -23.68
N GLU A 47 5.16 14.31 -23.23
CA GLU A 47 4.41 15.56 -23.49
C GLU A 47 5.14 16.76 -22.88
N ALA A 48 5.61 16.64 -21.63
CA ALA A 48 6.35 17.71 -20.96
C ALA A 48 7.70 18.03 -21.63
N LEU A 49 8.31 17.06 -22.33
CA LEU A 49 9.49 17.27 -23.17
C LEU A 49 9.17 17.91 -24.54
N GLY A 50 7.91 18.18 -24.84
CA GLY A 50 7.49 18.85 -26.08
C GLY A 50 7.07 17.91 -27.21
N MET A 51 6.87 16.61 -26.94
CA MET A 51 6.31 15.70 -27.94
C MET A 51 4.85 16.07 -28.25
N GLU A 52 4.45 15.86 -29.51
CA GLU A 52 3.14 16.28 -30.01
C GLU A 52 2.00 15.58 -29.26
N LYS A 53 1.10 16.41 -28.69
CA LYS A 53 0.06 15.95 -27.78
C LYS A 53 -0.99 15.08 -28.48
N SER A 54 -1.39 15.42 -29.70
CA SER A 54 -2.42 14.68 -30.43
C SER A 54 -1.99 13.23 -30.69
N TRP A 55 -0.71 13.02 -31.00
CA TRP A 55 -0.07 11.73 -31.15
C TRP A 55 -0.08 10.95 -29.84
N LEU A 56 0.40 11.55 -28.75
CA LEU A 56 0.40 10.92 -27.43
C LEU A 56 -1.03 10.54 -26.98
N ASP A 57 -2.01 11.36 -27.30
CA ASP A 57 -3.42 11.09 -27.02
C ASP A 57 -3.95 9.87 -27.80
N THR A 58 -3.42 9.57 -29.01
CA THR A 58 -3.75 8.31 -29.70
C THR A 58 -3.29 7.09 -28.91
N LEU A 59 -2.09 7.14 -28.32
CA LEU A 59 -1.54 6.07 -27.50
C LEU A 59 -2.32 5.93 -26.19
N ARG A 60 -2.66 7.04 -25.53
CA ARG A 60 -3.46 7.05 -24.30
C ARG A 60 -4.85 6.44 -24.47
N ARG A 61 -5.47 6.63 -25.64
CA ARG A 61 -6.78 6.04 -25.96
C ARG A 61 -6.74 4.51 -26.09
N ALA A 62 -5.60 3.94 -26.46
CA ALA A 62 -5.42 2.49 -26.55
C ALA A 62 -5.08 1.82 -25.21
N ILE A 63 -4.77 2.60 -24.17
CA ILE A 63 -4.55 2.06 -22.83
C ILE A 63 -5.90 1.59 -22.26
N PRO A 64 -6.03 0.32 -21.82
CA PRO A 64 -7.26 -0.16 -21.21
C PRO A 64 -7.72 0.70 -20.03
N LYS A 65 -9.04 0.82 -19.85
CA LYS A 65 -9.60 1.48 -18.67
C LYS A 65 -9.36 0.61 -17.44
N ASP A 66 -8.89 1.23 -16.36
CA ASP A 66 -8.82 0.55 -15.07
C ASP A 66 -10.23 0.22 -14.60
N LYS A 67 -10.49 -1.07 -14.36
CA LYS A 67 -11.65 -1.51 -13.58
C LYS A 67 -11.21 -1.53 -12.13
N ILE A 68 -11.59 -0.51 -11.38
CA ILE A 68 -11.40 -0.50 -9.93
C ILE A 68 -12.52 -1.36 -9.35
N GLY A 69 -12.23 -2.64 -9.11
CA GLY A 69 -13.06 -3.46 -8.25
C GLY A 69 -12.97 -2.94 -6.83
N ILE A 70 -14.09 -2.78 -6.15
CA ILE A 70 -14.10 -2.56 -4.70
C ILE A 70 -13.97 -3.93 -4.08
N ASP A 71 -12.93 -4.13 -3.27
CA ASP A 71 -12.85 -5.30 -2.40
C ASP A 71 -13.87 -5.11 -1.27
N LEU A 72 -14.93 -5.94 -1.30
CA LEU A 72 -15.99 -5.95 -0.30
C LEU A 72 -15.83 -7.14 0.65
N HIS A 73 -14.70 -7.86 0.59
CA HIS A 73 -14.46 -8.98 1.48
C HIS A 73 -14.38 -8.48 2.92
N VAL A 74 -15.30 -8.97 3.74
CA VAL A 74 -15.28 -8.82 5.19
C VAL A 74 -14.84 -10.18 5.74
N PRO A 75 -13.75 -10.25 6.51
CA PRO A 75 -13.29 -11.51 7.10
C PRO A 75 -14.32 -12.03 8.11
N GLU A 76 -14.49 -13.34 8.16
CA GLU A 76 -15.35 -13.99 9.16
C GLU A 76 -14.63 -14.09 10.52
N SER A 77 -15.38 -14.28 11.59
CA SER A 77 -14.81 -14.39 12.94
C SER A 77 -13.75 -15.51 13.05
N GLU A 78 -13.93 -16.63 12.34
CA GLU A 78 -12.95 -17.72 12.33
C GLU A 78 -11.63 -17.30 11.65
N ASP A 79 -11.68 -16.46 10.60
CA ASP A 79 -10.49 -15.94 9.94
C ASP A 79 -9.67 -15.05 10.90
N VAL A 80 -10.37 -14.26 11.72
CA VAL A 80 -9.75 -13.43 12.76
C VAL A 80 -9.13 -14.31 13.84
N VAL A 81 -9.85 -15.32 14.34
CA VAL A 81 -9.33 -16.26 15.35
C VAL A 81 -8.11 -17.01 14.82
N GLN A 82 -8.16 -17.48 13.58
CA GLN A 82 -7.04 -18.18 12.96
C GLN A 82 -5.83 -17.27 12.78
N SER A 83 -6.04 -16.02 12.37
CA SER A 83 -4.97 -15.02 12.27
C SER A 83 -4.33 -14.74 13.63
N LEU A 84 -5.15 -14.66 14.70
CA LEU A 84 -4.66 -14.52 16.08
C LEU A 84 -3.85 -15.74 16.55
N ARG A 85 -4.26 -16.95 16.18
CA ARG A 85 -3.46 -18.17 16.47
C ARG A 85 -2.10 -18.12 15.78
N VAL A 86 -2.06 -17.76 14.50
CA VAL A 86 -0.79 -17.64 13.75
C VAL A 86 0.12 -16.59 14.36
N ILE A 87 -0.39 -15.40 14.66
CA ILE A 87 0.44 -14.32 15.20
C ILE A 87 0.92 -14.60 16.63
N SER A 88 0.21 -15.42 17.40
CA SER A 88 0.60 -15.76 18.78
C SER A 88 2.02 -16.36 18.87
N GLY A 89 2.45 -17.10 17.85
CA GLY A 89 3.79 -17.68 17.76
C GLY A 89 4.83 -16.75 17.10
N ALA A 90 4.43 -15.57 16.64
CA ALA A 90 5.33 -14.62 16.01
C ALA A 90 6.11 -13.79 17.05
N PRO A 91 7.30 -13.27 16.68
CA PRO A 91 8.03 -12.30 17.50
C PRO A 91 7.14 -11.13 17.95
N LEU A 92 7.40 -10.62 19.17
CA LEU A 92 6.57 -9.61 19.82
C LEU A 92 6.29 -8.37 18.93
N LYS A 93 7.28 -7.92 18.15
CA LYS A 93 7.11 -6.80 17.21
C LYS A 93 6.00 -7.02 16.19
N TYR A 94 5.82 -8.24 15.69
CA TYR A 94 4.75 -8.57 14.74
C TYR A 94 3.41 -8.73 15.44
N ARG A 95 3.40 -9.24 16.67
CA ARG A 95 2.20 -9.27 17.51
C ARG A 95 1.70 -7.87 17.84
N ALA A 96 2.59 -6.96 18.25
CA ALA A 96 2.26 -5.57 18.53
C ALA A 96 1.70 -4.90 17.27
N LEU A 97 2.34 -5.11 16.12
CA LEU A 97 1.90 -4.59 14.83
C LEU A 97 0.51 -5.09 14.43
N TRP A 98 0.24 -6.40 14.58
CA TRP A 98 -1.06 -6.98 14.26
C TRP A 98 -2.17 -6.46 15.19
N ASN A 99 -1.91 -6.42 16.50
CA ASN A 99 -2.90 -5.91 17.46
C ASN A 99 -3.24 -4.45 17.18
N LEU A 100 -2.23 -3.60 16.90
CA LEU A 100 -2.43 -2.19 16.54
C LEU A 100 -3.26 -1.99 15.26
N CYS A 101 -3.15 -2.90 14.29
CA CYS A 101 -4.01 -2.90 13.11
C CYS A 101 -5.43 -3.35 13.44
N LEU A 102 -5.57 -4.39 14.27
CA LEU A 102 -6.84 -5.03 14.61
C LEU A 102 -7.71 -4.15 15.51
N ASP A 103 -7.15 -3.58 16.58
CA ASP A 103 -7.91 -2.77 17.54
C ASP A 103 -8.06 -1.31 17.08
N GLY A 104 -7.05 -0.77 16.40
CA GLY A 104 -7.05 0.63 15.97
C GLY A 104 -7.52 0.92 14.56
N GLY A 105 -7.77 -0.11 13.74
CA GLY A 105 -8.16 0.07 12.34
C GLY A 105 -7.13 0.85 11.52
N ILE A 106 -5.86 0.76 11.93
CA ILE A 106 -4.75 1.52 11.34
C ILE A 106 -4.19 0.73 10.17
N TRP A 107 -3.73 1.46 9.14
CA TRP A 107 -3.05 0.83 8.01
C TRP A 107 -1.71 0.29 8.47
N LEU A 108 -1.35 -0.91 8.01
CA LEU A 108 -0.10 -1.59 8.37
C LEU A 108 1.12 -0.67 8.30
N VAL A 109 1.22 0.14 7.24
CA VAL A 109 2.31 1.11 7.04
C VAL A 109 2.37 2.19 8.11
N ASP A 110 1.23 2.70 8.56
CA ASP A 110 1.19 3.71 9.63
C ASP A 110 1.44 3.04 10.99
N ALA A 111 0.97 1.80 11.18
CA ALA A 111 1.26 0.99 12.37
C ALA A 111 2.77 0.66 12.50
N ILE A 112 3.46 0.36 11.39
CA ILE A 112 4.93 0.22 11.35
C ILE A 112 5.57 1.53 11.80
N GLY A 113 5.13 2.67 11.26
CA GLY A 113 5.65 3.98 11.64
C GLY A 113 5.46 4.31 13.13
N ILE A 114 4.33 3.93 13.71
CA ILE A 114 4.08 4.07 15.16
C ILE A 114 5.05 3.19 15.95
N LEU A 115 5.23 1.92 15.57
CA LEU A 115 6.06 0.98 16.32
C LEU A 115 7.56 1.34 16.26
N GLU A 116 8.06 1.71 15.09
CA GLU A 116 9.47 2.10 14.89
C GLU A 116 9.79 3.47 15.51
N GLY A 117 8.82 4.39 15.51
CA GLY A 117 8.96 5.77 15.97
C GLY A 117 8.18 6.09 17.24
N PHE A 118 7.90 5.08 18.08
CA PHE A 118 7.06 5.25 19.26
C PHE A 118 7.66 6.28 20.22
N SER A 119 6.81 7.21 20.69
CA SER A 119 7.18 8.22 21.69
C SER A 119 6.02 8.49 22.63
N GLU A 120 6.27 8.38 23.94
CA GLU A 120 5.25 8.62 24.96
C GLU A 120 4.67 10.06 24.92
N HIS A 121 5.41 11.04 24.40
CA HIS A 121 4.92 12.41 24.25
C HIS A 121 3.73 12.53 23.28
N ARG A 122 3.56 11.55 22.39
CA ARG A 122 2.44 11.48 21.44
C ARG A 122 1.27 10.67 21.97
N LEU A 123 1.44 10.02 23.12
CA LEU A 123 0.44 9.18 23.76
C LEU A 123 -0.44 10.03 24.69
N MET A 124 -1.74 9.84 24.56
CA MET A 124 -2.76 10.45 25.40
C MET A 124 -3.69 9.36 25.92
N PRO A 125 -3.76 9.13 27.24
CA PRO A 125 -4.78 8.24 27.80
C PRO A 125 -6.17 8.84 27.63
N VAL A 126 -7.14 8.05 27.17
CA VAL A 126 -8.53 8.46 26.96
C VAL A 126 -9.45 7.37 27.48
N ASN A 127 -9.94 7.52 28.72
CA ASN A 127 -10.76 6.51 29.42
C ASN A 127 -10.07 5.13 29.39
N ASP A 128 -10.75 4.12 28.86
CA ASP A 128 -10.27 2.74 28.75
C ASP A 128 -9.37 2.48 27.53
N PHE A 129 -9.06 3.53 26.74
CA PHE A 129 -8.28 3.43 25.51
C PHE A 129 -7.04 4.35 25.55
N CYS A 130 -6.11 4.05 24.66
CA CYS A 130 -4.97 4.89 24.35
C CYS A 130 -5.26 5.64 23.05
N ARG A 131 -4.96 6.94 23.00
CA ARG A 131 -4.94 7.74 21.78
C ARG A 131 -3.49 8.12 21.46
N TYR A 132 -3.03 7.87 20.25
CA TYR A 132 -1.67 8.19 19.83
C TYR A 132 -1.69 9.09 18.59
N GLU A 133 -0.88 10.16 18.61
CA GLU A 133 -0.74 11.07 17.47
C GLU A 133 0.09 10.42 16.34
N VAL A 134 -0.54 10.23 15.18
CA VAL A 134 0.08 9.61 14.00
C VAL A 134 0.58 10.67 13.02
N GLY A 135 -0.25 11.68 12.72
CA GLY A 135 0.08 12.74 11.76
C GLY A 135 0.33 12.23 10.33
N ALA A 136 -0.32 11.14 9.92
CA ALA A 136 -0.15 10.57 8.57
C ALA A 136 -1.07 11.28 7.56
N PHE A 137 -0.50 12.22 6.81
CA PHE A 137 -1.19 12.99 5.78
C PHE A 137 -0.84 12.48 4.38
N ARG A 138 -1.71 11.65 3.80
CA ARG A 138 -1.59 11.19 2.40
C ARG A 138 -2.68 11.81 1.55
N LYS A 139 -2.44 11.87 0.23
CA LYS A 139 -3.38 12.45 -0.75
C LYS A 139 -4.80 11.89 -0.66
N SER A 140 -4.97 10.63 -0.28
CA SER A 140 -6.26 9.94 -0.22
C SER A 140 -6.74 9.57 1.19
N LYS A 141 -5.93 9.78 2.24
CA LYS A 141 -6.31 9.52 3.63
C LYS A 141 -5.52 10.41 4.58
N GLN A 142 -6.22 11.00 5.54
CA GLN A 142 -5.64 11.71 6.67
C GLN A 142 -5.90 10.89 7.93
N ALA A 143 -4.86 10.47 8.63
CA ALA A 143 -4.94 9.78 9.91
C ALA A 143 -4.24 10.63 10.98
N TYR A 144 -5.04 11.32 11.78
CA TYR A 144 -4.56 12.20 12.85
C TYR A 144 -4.17 11.38 14.08
N TYR A 145 -5.06 10.47 14.49
CA TYR A 145 -4.92 9.68 15.70
C TYR A 145 -5.15 8.20 15.44
N ALA A 146 -4.44 7.42 16.23
CA ALA A 146 -4.57 5.99 16.43
C ALA A 146 -5.27 5.76 17.78
N TYR A 147 -6.24 4.86 17.85
CA TYR A 147 -6.88 4.45 19.09
C TYR A 147 -6.61 2.97 19.30
N PHE A 148 -6.16 2.55 20.48
CA PHE A 148 -5.86 1.14 20.74
C PHE A 148 -5.97 0.80 22.22
N MET A 149 -6.01 -0.48 22.55
CA MET A 149 -6.16 -0.94 23.93
C MET A 149 -4.87 -0.77 24.73
N PRO A 150 -4.95 -0.59 26.07
CA PRO A 150 -3.76 -0.58 26.94
C PRO A 150 -2.90 -1.85 26.83
N SER A 151 -3.50 -3.00 26.51
CA SER A 151 -2.76 -4.25 26.24
C SER A 151 -1.87 -4.13 25.00
N THR A 152 -2.36 -3.47 23.95
CA THR A 152 -1.59 -3.18 22.73
C THR A 152 -0.49 -2.17 23.02
N LEU A 153 -0.77 -1.15 23.84
CA LEU A 153 0.27 -0.21 24.31
C LEU A 153 1.43 -0.92 25.00
N ALA A 154 1.13 -1.86 25.91
CA ALA A 154 2.17 -2.62 26.61
C ALA A 154 3.07 -3.40 25.64
N MET A 155 2.49 -4.03 24.61
CA MET A 155 3.27 -4.70 23.57
C MET A 155 4.11 -3.73 22.74
N ILE A 156 3.59 -2.53 22.44
CA ILE A 156 4.32 -1.50 21.71
C ILE A 156 5.50 -1.00 22.53
N GLN A 157 5.31 -0.69 23.82
CA GLN A 157 6.37 -0.22 24.70
C GLN A 157 7.51 -1.25 24.84
N GLU A 158 7.18 -2.54 24.88
CA GLU A 158 8.17 -3.62 24.95
C GLU A 158 8.87 -3.88 23.59
N ALA A 159 8.20 -3.62 22.47
CA ALA A 159 8.74 -3.84 21.13
C ALA A 159 9.29 -2.58 20.42
N ALA A 160 9.18 -1.40 21.04
CA ALA A 160 9.52 -0.12 20.43
C ALA A 160 10.98 -0.03 19.99
N GLY A 161 11.23 0.70 18.90
CA GLY A 161 12.58 0.93 18.37
C GLY A 161 13.19 -0.28 17.62
N VAL A 162 12.46 -1.38 17.50
CA VAL A 162 12.87 -2.54 16.69
C VAL A 162 12.40 -2.37 15.26
N LYS A 163 13.31 -2.42 14.29
CA LYS A 163 12.97 -2.37 12.87
C LYS A 163 12.11 -3.56 12.46
N ILE A 164 11.07 -3.28 11.68
CA ILE A 164 10.27 -4.31 11.03
C ILE A 164 11.01 -4.76 9.77
N GLU A 165 11.36 -6.04 9.73
CA GLU A 165 11.97 -6.62 8.54
C GLU A 165 10.85 -7.00 7.57
N GLU A 166 10.80 -6.31 6.42
CA GLU A 166 10.03 -6.83 5.30
C GLU A 166 10.72 -8.10 4.80
N ARG A 167 10.19 -9.27 5.19
CA ARG A 167 10.44 -10.47 4.40
C ARG A 167 9.76 -10.23 3.07
N ARG A 168 10.56 -9.91 2.04
CA ARG A 168 10.11 -9.99 0.65
C ARG A 168 9.54 -11.39 0.49
N ALA A 169 8.22 -11.50 0.26
CA ALA A 169 7.65 -12.74 -0.23
C ALA A 169 8.45 -13.09 -1.48
N SER A 170 9.24 -14.16 -1.40
CA SER A 170 10.12 -14.58 -2.47
C SER A 170 9.28 -14.73 -3.75
N SER A 171 9.82 -14.10 -4.80
CA SER A 171 9.45 -14.14 -6.22
C SER A 171 8.82 -15.43 -6.71
#